data_AF-W8P6H2-F1
#
_entry.id   AF-W8P6H2-F1
#
_cell.length_a   1.000
_cell.length_b   1.000
_cell.length_c   1.000
_cell.angle_alpha   90.00
_cell.angle_beta   90.00
_cell.angle_gamma   90.00
#
_symmetry.space_group_name_H-M   'P 1'
#
loop_
_entity.id
_entity.type
_entity.pdbx_description
1 polymer ?
#
loop_
_entity_poly.entity_id
_entity_poly.type
_entity_poly.pdbx_seq_one_letter_code
_entity_poly.pdbx_strand_id
1 'polypeptide(L)'
;MGLVLRRRGQISLEFMLVFSIMLIMLLYSVKNVGFDSSSPSSGTLAIQIALEEKSVANVIAGAIDQVYAQGPGSKVTVYAHFNLLRNSEYLSKAFNLTSPQVQLLFIGTNDPLFPTGAENSVVAVAVANSTVGPVLTGSNRTGVWVQTYFLYNSTTQSKFMVPLNPADVPGTMRIVVEWNPELPVSMAYNATSKTLYINIKPGA
;
A
#
# COMPACT_ATOMS: atom_id res chain seq x y z
N MET A 1 28.89 9.19 -72.24
CA MET A 1 28.02 9.44 -71.07
C MET A 1 28.19 8.25 -70.12
N GLY A 2 28.97 8.42 -69.05
CA GLY A 2 29.36 7.31 -68.16
C GLY A 2 28.21 6.93 -67.22
N LEU A 3 27.88 5.64 -67.17
CA LEU A 3 26.89 5.08 -66.24
C LEU A 3 27.44 5.13 -64.80
N VAL A 4 26.88 6.01 -63.97
CA VAL A 4 27.16 6.07 -62.53
C VAL A 4 26.51 4.85 -61.87
N LEU A 5 27.32 3.86 -61.49
CA LEU A 5 26.90 2.73 -60.66
C LEU A 5 26.42 3.24 -59.31
N ARG A 6 25.11 3.17 -59.08
CA ARG A 6 24.46 3.45 -57.79
C ARG A 6 24.95 2.41 -56.77
N ARG A 7 25.89 2.79 -55.89
CA ARG A 7 26.30 1.99 -54.71
C ARG A 7 25.05 1.63 -53.92
N ARG A 8 24.58 0.39 -54.05
CA ARG A 8 23.59 -0.19 -53.14
C ARG A 8 24.33 -0.45 -51.83
N GLY A 9 23.94 0.21 -50.75
CA GLY A 9 24.47 -0.06 -49.43
C GLY A 9 24.17 -1.51 -49.07
N GLN A 10 25.17 -2.38 -49.20
CA GLN A 10 25.05 -3.77 -48.79
C GLN A 10 25.09 -3.79 -47.27
N ILE A 11 23.95 -4.04 -46.66
CA ILE A 11 23.86 -4.31 -45.23
C ILE A 11 24.52 -5.69 -45.03
N SER A 12 25.55 -5.77 -44.19
CA SER A 12 26.20 -7.05 -43.88
C SER A 12 25.17 -7.98 -43.24
N LEU A 13 25.20 -9.25 -43.63
CA LEU A 13 24.39 -10.32 -43.04
C LEU A 13 24.58 -10.36 -41.51
N GLU A 14 25.80 -10.12 -41.03
CA GLU A 14 26.15 -10.08 -39.61
C GLU A 14 25.42 -8.94 -38.89
N PHE A 15 25.26 -7.80 -39.55
CA PHE A 15 24.53 -6.67 -38.99
C PHE A 15 23.04 -6.99 -38.83
N MET A 16 22.42 -7.66 -39.82
CA MET A 16 21.04 -8.12 -39.68
C MET A 16 20.88 -9.16 -38.57
N LEU A 17 21.86 -10.06 -38.39
CA LEU A 17 21.83 -11.06 -37.33
C LEU A 17 21.89 -10.40 -35.94
N VAL A 18 22.83 -9.48 -35.71
CA VAL A 18 22.97 -8.75 -34.44
C VAL A 18 21.72 -7.92 -34.15
N PHE A 19 21.18 -7.23 -35.16
CA PHE A 19 19.96 -6.46 -35.01
C PHE A 19 18.75 -7.34 -34.65
N SER A 20 18.65 -8.52 -35.26
CA SER A 20 17.58 -9.48 -34.98
C SER A 20 17.66 -10.02 -33.55
N ILE A 21 18.86 -10.36 -33.07
CA ILE A 21 19.07 -10.80 -31.68
C ILE A 21 18.73 -9.68 -30.70
N MET A 22 19.14 -8.44 -30.97
CA MET A 22 18.74 -7.28 -30.16
C MET A 22 17.23 -7.06 -30.14
N LEU A 23 16.55 -7.23 -31.28
CA LEU A 23 15.08 -7.10 -31.36
C LEU A 23 14.38 -8.18 -30.52
N ILE A 24 14.85 -9.43 -30.57
CA ILE A 24 14.30 -10.54 -29.77
C ILE A 24 14.51 -10.27 -28.28
N MET A 25 15.72 -9.83 -27.88
CA MET A 25 16.02 -9.43 -26.50
C MET A 25 15.13 -8.28 -26.04
N LEU A 26 14.90 -7.27 -26.89
CA LEU A 26 14.04 -6.13 -26.60
C LEU A 26 12.58 -6.56 -26.41
N LEU A 27 12.04 -7.39 -27.31
CA LEU A 27 10.68 -7.92 -27.20
C LEU A 27 10.48 -8.72 -25.90
N TYR A 28 11.47 -9.53 -25.52
CA TYR A 28 11.43 -10.29 -24.28
C TYR A 28 11.51 -9.37 -23.05
N SER A 29 12.39 -8.37 -23.08
CA SER A 29 12.53 -7.37 -22.02
C SER A 29 11.26 -6.55 -21.83
N VAL A 30 10.65 -6.06 -22.92
CA VAL A 30 9.39 -5.31 -22.88
C VAL A 30 8.26 -6.17 -22.30
N LYS A 31 8.19 -7.47 -22.59
CA LYS A 31 7.21 -8.36 -21.95
C LYS A 31 7.47 -8.57 -20.45
N ASN A 32 8.73 -8.63 -20.04
CA ASN A 32 9.12 -8.85 -18.65
C ASN A 32 8.96 -7.58 -17.78
N VAL A 33 9.11 -6.41 -18.39
CA VAL A 33 8.95 -5.09 -17.73
C VAL A 33 7.53 -4.51 -17.96
N GLY A 34 6.79 -5.02 -18.94
CA GLY A 34 5.46 -4.55 -19.34
C GLY A 34 4.33 -5.09 -18.46
N PHE A 35 3.34 -4.24 -18.23
CA PHE A 35 2.18 -4.49 -17.37
C PHE A 35 1.03 -5.21 -18.13
N ASP A 36 1.26 -6.43 -18.58
CA ASP A 36 0.19 -7.32 -19.06
C ASP A 36 -0.25 -8.31 -17.98
N SER A 37 -1.53 -8.68 -17.98
CA SER A 37 -2.21 -9.50 -16.98
C SER A 37 -1.65 -10.92 -16.78
N SER A 38 -0.72 -11.36 -17.63
CA SER A 38 -0.02 -12.65 -17.53
C SER A 38 1.49 -12.52 -17.29
N SER A 39 1.97 -11.32 -16.93
CA SER A 39 3.40 -11.01 -16.78
C SER A 39 3.84 -11.04 -15.30
N PRO A 40 5.10 -11.45 -15.01
CA PRO A 40 5.74 -11.33 -13.68
C PRO A 40 5.69 -9.91 -13.06
N SER A 41 5.33 -8.88 -13.84
CA SER A 41 5.16 -7.49 -13.39
C SER A 41 4.00 -7.25 -12.41
N SER A 42 2.93 -8.05 -12.44
CA SER A 42 1.82 -7.94 -11.47
C SER A 42 2.26 -8.28 -10.04
N GLY A 43 3.10 -9.30 -9.90
CA GLY A 43 3.73 -9.67 -8.62
C GLY A 43 4.70 -8.61 -8.12
N THR A 44 5.53 -8.03 -9.01
CA THR A 44 6.40 -6.90 -8.65
C THR A 44 5.59 -5.69 -8.21
N LEU A 45 4.49 -5.37 -8.89
CA LEU A 45 3.60 -4.28 -8.52
C LEU A 45 2.93 -4.52 -7.16
N ALA A 46 2.43 -5.74 -6.90
CA ALA A 46 1.89 -6.12 -5.60
C ALA A 46 2.93 -5.98 -4.48
N ILE A 47 4.20 -6.33 -4.73
CA ILE A 47 5.30 -6.12 -3.77
C ILE A 47 5.53 -4.63 -3.52
N GLN A 48 5.56 -3.79 -4.56
CA GLN A 48 5.75 -2.34 -4.38
C GLN A 48 4.59 -1.72 -3.60
N ILE A 49 3.35 -2.14 -3.88
CA ILE A 49 2.18 -1.73 -3.10
C ILE A 49 2.33 -2.18 -1.64
N ALA A 50 2.70 -3.44 -1.39
CA ALA A 50 2.91 -3.95 -0.04
C ALA A 50 4.03 -3.20 0.73
N LEU A 51 5.08 -2.73 0.03
CA LEU A 51 6.12 -1.88 0.63
C LEU A 51 5.58 -0.49 1.01
N GLU A 52 4.73 0.09 0.18
CA GLU A 52 4.03 1.34 0.49
C GLU A 52 3.06 1.17 1.66
N GLU A 53 2.23 0.12 1.66
CA GLU A 53 1.34 -0.26 2.77
C GLU A 53 2.12 -0.40 4.08
N LYS A 54 3.26 -1.11 4.05
CA LYS A 54 4.13 -1.27 5.21
C LYS A 54 4.71 0.06 5.68
N SER A 55 5.14 0.92 4.76
CA SER A 55 5.67 2.25 5.09
C SER A 55 4.62 3.10 5.81
N VAL A 56 3.39 3.15 5.28
CA VAL A 56 2.27 3.87 5.90
C VAL A 56 1.90 3.28 7.26
N ALA A 57 1.79 1.95 7.35
CA ALA A 57 1.49 1.26 8.61
C ALA A 57 2.56 1.56 9.69
N ASN A 58 3.84 1.56 9.33
CA ASN A 58 4.95 1.92 10.23
C ASN A 58 4.86 3.37 10.71
N VAL A 59 4.52 4.31 9.83
CA VAL A 59 4.39 5.73 10.20
C VAL A 59 3.26 5.91 11.24
N ILE A 60 2.12 5.27 11.02
CA ILE A 60 0.99 5.33 11.95
C ILE A 60 1.32 4.61 13.26
N ALA A 61 1.84 3.39 13.20
CA ALA A 61 2.19 2.60 14.37
C ALA A 61 3.26 3.32 15.23
N GLY A 62 4.31 3.85 14.59
CA GLY A 62 5.34 4.62 15.28
C GLY A 62 4.80 5.89 15.93
N ALA A 63 3.83 6.57 15.32
CA ALA A 63 3.18 7.73 15.94
C ALA A 63 2.32 7.35 17.15
N ILE A 64 1.61 6.21 17.09
CA ILE A 64 0.89 5.63 18.23
C ILE A 64 1.85 5.30 19.37
N ASP A 65 2.94 4.61 19.06
CA ASP A 65 3.93 4.20 20.05
C ASP A 65 4.63 5.40 20.69
N GLN A 66 4.91 6.44 19.91
CA GLN A 66 5.48 7.68 20.41
C GLN A 66 4.53 8.38 21.40
N VAL A 67 3.25 8.53 21.05
CA VAL A 67 2.25 9.13 21.95
C VAL A 67 2.07 8.27 23.20
N TYR A 68 2.01 6.95 23.03
CA TYR A 68 1.89 6.00 24.14
C TYR A 68 3.06 6.12 25.12
N ALA A 69 4.30 6.18 24.61
CA ALA A 69 5.49 6.32 25.43
C ALA A 69 5.59 7.68 26.15
N GLN A 70 4.99 8.73 25.59
CA GLN A 70 5.02 10.09 26.16
C GLN A 70 3.97 10.34 27.25
N GLY A 71 2.89 9.55 27.30
CA GLY A 71 1.90 9.66 28.37
C GLY A 71 0.65 10.47 28.02
N PRO A 72 -0.29 10.59 28.99
CA PRO A 72 -1.57 11.27 28.79
C PRO A 72 -1.40 12.76 28.47
N GLY A 73 -2.18 13.25 27.51
CA GLY A 73 -2.08 14.62 26.99
C GLY A 73 -1.04 14.80 25.88
N SER A 74 -0.28 13.75 25.53
CA SER A 74 0.65 13.80 24.40
C SER A 74 -0.10 13.84 23.07
N LYS A 75 0.52 14.55 22.10
CA LYS A 75 0.04 14.68 20.73
C LYS A 75 1.22 14.69 19.77
N VAL A 76 1.13 13.89 18.72
CA VAL A 76 2.12 13.82 17.65
C VAL A 76 1.43 14.00 16.30
N THR A 77 2.09 14.72 15.41
CA THR A 77 1.65 14.84 14.01
C THR A 77 2.76 14.29 13.10
N VAL A 78 2.43 13.32 12.27
CA VAL A 78 3.32 12.75 11.25
C VAL A 78 2.66 12.82 9.88
N TYR A 79 3.43 12.56 8.83
CA TYR A 79 2.96 12.57 7.45
C TYR A 79 3.25 11.23 6.79
N ALA A 80 2.23 10.62 6.20
CA ALA A 80 2.36 9.41 5.39
C ALA A 80 2.23 9.77 3.91
N HIS A 81 3.09 9.19 3.08
CA HIS A 81 3.10 9.43 1.64
C HIS A 81 2.45 8.26 0.90
N PHE A 82 1.61 8.59 -0.08
CA PHE A 82 0.90 7.62 -0.92
C PHE A 82 1.20 7.91 -2.39
N ASN A 83 1.60 6.88 -3.12
CA ASN A 83 1.92 6.96 -4.54
C ASN A 83 1.10 5.93 -5.32
N LEU A 84 1.34 4.64 -5.09
CA LEU A 84 0.71 3.53 -5.80
C LEU A 84 -0.70 3.24 -5.29
N LEU A 85 -0.95 3.44 -3.99
CA LEU A 85 -2.27 3.23 -3.38
C LEU A 85 -3.35 4.18 -3.93
N ARG A 86 -2.95 5.22 -4.65
CA ARG A 86 -3.85 6.21 -5.27
C ARG A 86 -4.33 5.81 -6.66
N ASN A 87 -3.69 4.83 -7.29
CA ASN A 87 -4.00 4.44 -8.66
C ASN A 87 -4.84 3.16 -8.68
N SER A 88 -6.13 3.31 -8.99
CA SER A 88 -7.06 2.17 -9.06
C SER A 88 -6.67 1.11 -10.09
N GLU A 89 -6.02 1.48 -11.19
CA GLU A 89 -5.57 0.53 -12.21
C GLU A 89 -4.43 -0.35 -11.70
N TYR A 90 -3.52 0.23 -10.91
CA TYR A 90 -2.43 -0.54 -10.31
C TYR A 90 -2.95 -1.52 -9.27
N LEU A 91 -3.90 -1.08 -8.45
CA LEU A 91 -4.54 -1.92 -7.45
C LEU A 91 -5.36 -3.07 -8.07
N SER A 92 -6.12 -2.79 -9.13
CA SER A 92 -6.90 -3.81 -9.83
C SER A 92 -6.00 -4.86 -10.50
N LYS A 93 -4.90 -4.43 -11.13
CA LYS A 93 -3.93 -5.34 -11.76
C LYS A 93 -3.14 -6.17 -10.75
N ALA A 94 -2.73 -5.57 -9.63
CA ALA A 94 -1.91 -6.25 -8.63
C ALA A 94 -2.67 -7.35 -7.87
N PHE A 95 -3.95 -7.11 -7.56
CA PHE A 95 -4.75 -7.99 -6.70
C PHE A 95 -5.97 -8.61 -7.39
N ASN A 96 -6.12 -8.41 -8.71
CA ASN A 96 -7.26 -8.87 -9.50
C ASN A 96 -8.61 -8.41 -8.91
N LEU A 97 -8.71 -7.13 -8.57
CA LEU A 97 -9.87 -6.52 -7.92
C LEU A 97 -10.72 -5.73 -8.91
N THR A 98 -12.04 -5.78 -8.77
CA THR A 98 -13.00 -5.08 -9.65
C THR A 98 -13.34 -3.68 -9.13
N SER A 99 -13.27 -3.44 -7.83
CA SER A 99 -13.54 -2.15 -7.21
C SER A 99 -12.61 -1.94 -6.01
N PRO A 100 -11.32 -1.64 -6.27
CA PRO A 100 -10.31 -1.56 -5.22
C PRO A 100 -10.59 -0.38 -4.29
N GLN A 101 -10.52 -0.64 -2.99
CA GLN A 101 -10.55 0.34 -1.93
C GLN A 101 -9.32 0.16 -1.03
N VAL A 102 -8.72 1.28 -0.66
CA VAL A 102 -7.63 1.31 0.33
C VAL A 102 -8.26 1.41 1.70
N GLN A 103 -7.90 0.51 2.59
CA GLN A 103 -8.44 0.43 3.94
C GLN A 103 -7.30 0.64 4.93
N LEU A 104 -7.43 1.68 5.74
CA LEU A 104 -6.58 1.89 6.91
C LEU A 104 -7.30 1.28 8.11
N LEU A 105 -6.66 0.35 8.80
CA LEU A 105 -7.22 -0.36 9.92
C LEU A 105 -6.40 -0.13 11.19
N PHE A 106 -7.10 0.04 12.30
CA PHE A 106 -6.55 -0.09 13.63
C PHE A 106 -7.30 -1.21 14.35
N ILE A 107 -6.60 -2.29 14.68
CA ILE A 107 -7.17 -3.58 15.06
C ILE A 107 -6.72 -3.92 16.48
N GLY A 108 -7.68 -4.17 17.36
CA GLY A 108 -7.45 -4.69 18.70
C GLY A 108 -7.34 -6.22 18.72
N THR A 109 -6.86 -6.76 19.84
CA THR A 109 -6.56 -8.19 19.99
C THR A 109 -7.77 -9.11 19.91
N ASN A 110 -8.97 -8.58 20.13
CA ASN A 110 -10.23 -9.34 20.09
C ASN A 110 -10.86 -9.41 18.69
N ASP A 111 -10.31 -8.74 17.67
CA ASP A 111 -10.91 -8.74 16.34
C ASP A 111 -10.65 -10.06 15.60
N PRO A 112 -11.62 -10.60 14.83
CA PRO A 112 -11.39 -11.79 14.01
C PRO A 112 -10.32 -11.61 12.92
N LEU A 113 -10.02 -10.38 12.49
CA LEU A 113 -8.95 -10.07 11.55
C LEU A 113 -7.59 -9.89 12.24
N PHE A 114 -7.51 -10.04 13.56
CA PHE A 114 -6.27 -9.92 14.30
C PHE A 114 -5.26 -10.96 13.79
N PRO A 115 -4.07 -10.53 13.32
CA PRO A 115 -3.16 -11.42 12.66
C PRO A 115 -2.53 -12.42 13.63
N THR A 116 -2.41 -13.68 13.18
CA THR A 116 -1.73 -14.74 13.93
C THR A 116 -0.26 -14.37 14.15
N GLY A 117 0.14 -14.23 15.42
CA GLY A 117 1.51 -13.89 15.81
C GLY A 117 1.72 -12.44 16.26
N ALA A 118 0.69 -11.59 16.21
CA ALA A 118 0.73 -10.32 16.91
C ALA A 118 0.34 -10.50 18.39
N GLU A 119 0.91 -9.68 19.26
CA GLU A 119 0.65 -9.73 20.72
C GLU A 119 -0.16 -8.53 21.22
N ASN A 120 0.03 -7.38 20.56
CA ASN A 120 -0.62 -6.10 20.89
C ASN A 120 -1.46 -5.61 19.72
N SER A 121 -2.05 -4.42 19.83
CA SER A 121 -2.82 -3.82 18.74
C SER A 121 -1.99 -3.66 17.48
N VAL A 122 -2.68 -3.73 16.35
CA VAL A 122 -2.07 -3.74 15.03
C VAL A 122 -2.64 -2.62 14.19
N VAL A 123 -1.75 -1.91 13.50
CA VAL A 123 -2.14 -1.04 12.38
C VAL A 123 -1.95 -1.82 11.09
N ALA A 124 -2.98 -1.86 10.25
CA ALA A 124 -2.88 -2.48 8.95
C ALA A 124 -3.28 -1.50 7.84
N VAL A 125 -2.61 -1.62 6.71
CA VAL A 125 -3.01 -0.96 5.46
C VAL A 125 -3.24 -2.07 4.46
N ALA A 126 -4.42 -2.09 3.86
CA ALA A 126 -4.82 -3.16 2.97
C ALA A 126 -5.58 -2.61 1.78
N VAL A 127 -5.56 -3.37 0.70
CA VAL A 127 -6.41 -3.14 -0.47
C VAL A 127 -7.42 -4.26 -0.53
N ALA A 128 -8.69 -3.92 -0.67
CA ALA A 128 -9.76 -4.91 -0.78
C ALA A 128 -10.87 -4.41 -1.71
N ASN A 129 -11.76 -5.31 -2.13
CA ASN A 129 -12.98 -4.87 -2.80
C ASN A 129 -13.90 -4.18 -1.79
N SER A 130 -14.73 -3.25 -2.26
CA SER A 130 -15.69 -2.56 -1.40
C SER A 130 -16.67 -3.48 -0.65
N THR A 131 -16.89 -4.69 -1.17
CA THR A 131 -17.82 -5.69 -0.61
C THR A 131 -17.12 -6.82 0.14
N VAL A 132 -15.80 -6.97 0.00
CA VAL A 132 -15.03 -8.07 0.59
C VAL A 132 -13.96 -7.47 1.49
N GLY A 133 -13.96 -7.82 2.77
CA GLY A 133 -12.96 -7.34 3.73
C GLY A 133 -11.52 -7.73 3.37
N PRO A 134 -10.51 -7.10 3.98
CA PRO A 134 -9.12 -7.33 3.66
C PRO A 134 -8.65 -8.67 4.24
N VAL A 135 -7.66 -9.28 3.59
CA VAL A 135 -7.02 -10.50 4.08
C VAL A 135 -5.62 -10.13 4.61
N LEU A 136 -5.40 -10.28 5.92
CA LEU A 136 -4.15 -9.87 6.58
C LEU A 136 -3.20 -11.04 6.86
N THR A 137 -3.66 -12.28 6.70
CA THR A 137 -2.90 -13.51 6.99
C THR A 137 -3.00 -14.50 5.84
N GLY A 138 -2.06 -15.43 5.76
CA GLY A 138 -2.00 -16.46 4.72
C GLY A 138 -1.35 -16.02 3.41
N SER A 139 -1.41 -16.91 2.41
CA SER A 139 -0.75 -16.73 1.10
C SER A 139 -1.43 -15.69 0.21
N ASN A 140 -2.72 -15.44 0.43
CA ASN A 140 -3.56 -14.55 -0.39
C ASN A 140 -3.79 -13.21 0.30
N ARG A 141 -2.85 -12.77 1.14
CA ARG A 141 -2.98 -11.49 1.85
C ARG A 141 -3.01 -10.33 0.88
N THR A 142 -3.86 -9.36 1.18
CA THR A 142 -4.04 -8.12 0.40
C THR A 142 -3.71 -6.88 1.22
N GLY A 143 -3.10 -7.07 2.39
CA GLY A 143 -2.61 -5.98 3.21
C GLY A 143 -1.41 -6.36 4.05
N VAL A 144 -0.72 -5.32 4.53
CA VAL A 144 0.40 -5.43 5.45
C VAL A 144 0.05 -4.79 6.77
N TRP A 145 0.54 -5.41 7.83
CA TRP A 145 0.27 -4.99 9.18
C TRP A 145 1.55 -4.79 9.98
N VAL A 146 1.47 -3.92 10.99
CA VAL A 146 2.54 -3.55 11.90
C VAL A 146 1.98 -3.53 13.31
N GLN A 147 2.64 -4.23 14.22
CA GLN A 147 2.28 -4.24 15.64
C GLN A 147 2.72 -2.94 16.32
N THR A 148 1.87 -2.45 17.21
CA THR A 148 2.14 -1.32 18.12
C THR A 148 2.50 -1.84 19.52
N TYR A 149 3.11 -1.03 20.37
CA TYR A 149 3.25 -1.30 21.80
C TYR A 149 1.98 -1.01 22.60
N PHE A 150 1.05 -0.26 22.03
CA PHE A 150 -0.25 0.01 22.63
C PHE A 150 -1.14 -1.25 22.59
N LEU A 151 -1.68 -1.67 23.74
CA LEU A 151 -2.65 -2.76 23.83
C LEU A 151 -4.08 -2.20 23.85
N TYR A 152 -4.86 -2.56 22.83
CA TYR A 152 -6.27 -2.25 22.68
C TYR A 152 -7.05 -3.56 22.63
N ASN A 153 -7.82 -3.81 23.68
CA ASN A 153 -8.53 -5.07 23.90
C ASN A 153 -10.03 -4.83 24.16
N SER A 154 -10.66 -3.99 23.35
CA SER A 154 -12.12 -3.77 23.42
C SER A 154 -12.91 -4.92 22.78
N THR A 155 -14.04 -5.29 23.39
CA THR A 155 -15.01 -6.25 22.84
C THR A 155 -16.20 -5.58 22.15
N THR A 156 -16.44 -4.29 22.43
CA THR A 156 -17.56 -3.52 21.83
C THR A 156 -17.19 -2.94 20.46
N GLN A 157 -15.94 -2.50 20.30
CA GLN A 157 -15.40 -2.04 19.04
C GLN A 157 -13.97 -2.56 18.88
N SER A 158 -13.84 -3.78 18.37
CA SER A 158 -12.55 -4.47 18.21
C SER A 158 -11.67 -3.90 17.10
N LYS A 159 -12.23 -3.11 16.18
CA LYS A 159 -11.49 -2.47 15.09
C LYS A 159 -12.06 -1.12 14.69
N PHE A 160 -11.20 -0.32 14.08
CA PHE A 160 -11.54 0.88 13.34
C PHE A 160 -11.08 0.71 11.90
N MET A 161 -11.89 1.16 10.95
CA MET A 161 -11.62 1.06 9.53
C MET A 161 -11.95 2.39 8.86
N VAL A 162 -11.00 2.88 8.08
CA VAL A 162 -11.19 4.02 7.19
C VAL A 162 -11.07 3.51 5.76
N PRO A 163 -12.19 3.27 5.07
CA PRO A 163 -12.19 2.95 3.65
C PRO A 163 -12.00 4.23 2.82
N LEU A 164 -11.10 4.18 1.86
CA LEU A 164 -10.81 5.25 0.92
C LEU A 164 -10.87 4.70 -0.50
N ASN A 165 -11.57 5.40 -1.40
CA ASN A 165 -11.40 5.10 -2.81
C ASN A 165 -10.01 5.56 -3.24
N PRO A 166 -9.35 4.88 -4.19
CA PRO A 166 -7.99 5.26 -4.61
C PRO A 166 -7.88 6.72 -5.07
N ALA A 167 -8.92 7.25 -5.74
CA ALA A 167 -8.99 8.65 -6.15
C ALA A 167 -9.02 9.65 -4.98
N ASP A 168 -9.54 9.23 -3.82
CA ASP A 168 -9.69 10.06 -2.62
C ASP A 168 -8.46 9.97 -1.70
N VAL A 169 -7.54 9.03 -1.95
CA VAL A 169 -6.29 8.90 -1.21
C VAL A 169 -5.38 10.09 -1.56
N PRO A 170 -4.97 10.91 -0.57
CA PRO A 170 -4.12 12.06 -0.83
C PRO A 170 -2.67 11.63 -1.07
N GLY A 171 -1.91 12.37 -1.87
CA GLY A 171 -0.47 12.11 -2.06
C GLY A 171 0.34 12.20 -0.78
N THR A 172 -0.13 12.99 0.19
CA THR A 172 0.41 13.02 1.55
C THR A 172 -0.76 13.20 2.50
N MET A 173 -0.87 12.29 3.47
CA MET A 173 -1.87 12.33 4.53
C MET A 173 -1.23 12.83 5.81
N ARG A 174 -1.86 13.82 6.46
CA ARG A 174 -1.49 14.23 7.80
C ARG A 174 -2.09 13.25 8.80
N ILE A 175 -1.30 12.68 9.69
CA ILE A 175 -1.76 11.78 10.73
C ILE A 175 -1.53 12.47 12.06
N VAL A 176 -2.62 12.67 12.81
CA VAL A 176 -2.60 13.27 14.14
C VAL A 176 -2.98 12.18 15.12
N VAL A 177 -2.04 11.81 15.97
CA VAL A 177 -2.27 10.88 17.07
C VAL A 177 -2.24 11.64 18.38
N GLU A 178 -3.21 11.38 19.25
CA GLU A 178 -3.34 12.03 20.55
C GLU A 178 -3.71 10.99 21.61
N TRP A 179 -3.21 11.17 22.83
CA TRP A 179 -3.75 10.49 24.00
C TRP A 179 -4.58 11.48 24.79
N ASN A 180 -5.89 11.50 24.51
CA ASN A 180 -6.86 12.26 25.28
C ASN A 180 -7.67 11.29 26.18
N PRO A 181 -7.48 11.32 27.51
CA PRO A 181 -8.14 10.39 28.43
C PRO A 181 -9.66 10.59 28.50
N GLU A 182 -10.15 11.77 28.14
CA GLU A 182 -11.59 12.11 28.14
C GLU A 182 -12.32 11.52 26.92
N LEU A 183 -11.59 11.17 25.86
CA LEU A 183 -12.15 10.65 24.62
C LEU A 183 -11.95 9.14 24.50
N PRO A 184 -12.89 8.40 23.88
CA PRO A 184 -12.70 6.99 23.59
C PRO A 184 -11.60 6.78 22.54
N VAL A 185 -11.06 5.56 22.48
CA VAL A 185 -10.20 5.16 21.35
C VAL A 185 -11.00 5.37 20.06
N SER A 186 -10.38 6.05 19.09
CA SER A 186 -11.05 6.34 17.83
C SER A 186 -10.05 6.52 16.70
N MET A 187 -10.51 6.27 15.49
CA MET A 187 -9.77 6.56 14.26
C MET A 187 -10.76 7.07 13.22
N ALA A 188 -10.54 8.28 12.72
CA ALA A 188 -11.42 8.93 11.77
C ALA A 188 -10.62 9.75 10.76
N TYR A 189 -11.03 9.71 9.49
CA TYR A 189 -10.42 10.49 8.43
C TYR A 189 -11.30 11.67 8.02
N ASN A 190 -10.70 12.85 7.97
CA ASN A 190 -11.32 14.05 7.43
C ASN A 190 -10.80 14.29 6.02
N ALA A 191 -11.66 14.08 5.01
CA ALA A 191 -11.33 14.25 3.60
C ALA A 191 -11.01 15.70 3.22
N THR A 192 -11.66 16.69 3.85
CA THR A 192 -11.45 18.12 3.59
C THR A 192 -10.05 18.57 4.02
N SER A 193 -9.62 18.16 5.22
CA SER A 193 -8.31 18.51 5.76
C SER A 193 -7.23 17.49 5.43
N LYS A 194 -7.57 16.40 4.72
CA LYS A 194 -6.67 15.27 4.40
C LYS A 194 -5.95 14.74 5.64
N THR A 195 -6.68 14.70 6.76
CA THR A 195 -6.11 14.38 8.07
C THR A 195 -6.77 13.13 8.66
N LEU A 196 -5.95 12.16 9.05
CA LEU A 196 -6.35 11.02 9.86
C LEU A 196 -6.13 11.37 11.33
N TYR A 197 -7.20 11.36 12.11
CA TYR A 197 -7.18 11.57 13.55
C TYR A 197 -7.27 10.22 14.26
N ILE A 198 -6.36 9.97 15.18
CA ILE A 198 -6.36 8.78 16.02
C ILE A 198 -6.29 9.24 17.47
N ASN A 199 -7.27 8.83 18.28
CA ASN A 199 -7.18 8.95 19.72
C ASN A 199 -6.86 7.59 20.32
N ILE A 200 -5.85 7.52 21.19
CA ILE A 200 -5.57 6.35 22.00
C ILE A 200 -5.94 6.60 23.46
N LYS A 201 -6.35 5.55 24.14
CA LYS A 201 -6.68 5.56 25.57
C LYS A 201 -6.17 4.28 26.22
N PRO A 202 -4.89 4.25 26.62
CA PRO A 202 -4.33 3.21 27.45
C PRO A 202 -5.11 2.98 28.76
N GLY A 203 -5.28 1.72 29.13
CA GLY A 203 -5.96 1.31 30.37
C GLY A 203 -7.48 1.40 30.35
N ALA A 204 -8.09 1.60 29.18
CA ALA A 204 -9.54 1.51 28.98
C ALA A 204 -10.00 0.08 28.69
#